data_AF-A0A2E3HUN8-F1
#
_entry.id   AF-A0A2E3HUN8-F1
#
_cell.length_a   1.000
_cell.length_b   1.000
_cell.length_c   1.000
_cell.angle_alpha   90.00
_cell.angle_beta   90.00
_cell.angle_gamma   90.00
#
_symmetry.space_group_name_H-M   'P 1'
#
loop_
_entity.id
_entity.type
_entity.pdbx_description
1 polymer ?
#
loop_
_entity_poly.entity_id
_entity_poly.type
_entity_poly.pdbx_seq_one_letter_code
_entity_poly.pdbx_strand_id
1 'polypeptide(L)'
;MAKNNKFLGCYRRVLIFLFVIVMIIFVPTWYIYQKSGGINGLRYWMAGRTIDVVENHFLNNRPDSLSVDQIRDQFALVREASSRREVDLNRLYQLLDSYQERFQNSKPSIDQASQFMKNLRLTVLSDGLIR
;
A
#
# COMPACT_ATOMS: atom_id res chain seq x y z
N MET A 1 -43.61 31.46 -20.73
CA MET A 1 -42.16 31.36 -20.39
C MET A 1 -41.93 30.57 -19.09
N ALA A 2 -42.28 29.28 -19.02
CA ALA A 2 -42.19 28.50 -17.76
C ALA A 2 -41.33 27.22 -17.84
N LYS A 3 -40.89 26.83 -19.06
CA LYS A 3 -40.15 25.58 -19.28
C LYS A 3 -38.67 25.70 -18.89
N ASN A 4 -38.06 26.88 -19.05
CA ASN A 4 -36.63 27.10 -18.83
C ASN A 4 -36.23 27.01 -17.34
N ASN A 5 -37.13 27.38 -16.42
CA ASN A 5 -36.84 27.39 -14.98
C ASN A 5 -36.76 25.97 -14.38
N LYS A 6 -37.50 25.00 -14.94
CA LYS A 6 -37.42 23.58 -14.53
C LYS A 6 -36.13 22.92 -15.00
N PHE A 7 -35.65 23.24 -16.21
CA PHE A 7 -34.37 22.75 -16.72
C PHE A 7 -33.19 23.30 -15.91
N LEU A 8 -33.20 24.59 -15.58
CA LEU A 8 -32.20 25.22 -14.70
C LEU A 8 -32.17 24.57 -13.30
N GLY A 9 -33.33 24.23 -12.74
CA GLY A 9 -33.41 23.54 -11.44
C GLY A 9 -32.88 22.10 -11.47
N CYS A 10 -33.17 21.34 -12.53
CA CYS A 10 -32.65 19.98 -12.71
C CYS A 10 -31.14 19.99 -12.94
N TYR A 11 -30.65 20.88 -13.81
CA TYR A 11 -29.22 21.03 -14.10
C TYR A 11 -28.44 21.48 -12.86
N ARG A 12 -29.00 22.40 -12.06
CA ARG A 12 -28.42 22.84 -10.78
C ARG A 12 -28.30 21.68 -9.78
N ARG A 13 -29.30 20.80 -9.68
CA ARG A 13 -29.22 19.61 -8.81
C ARG A 13 -28.16 18.63 -9.32
N VAL A 14 -28.15 18.34 -10.63
CA VAL A 14 -27.16 17.45 -11.25
C VAL A 14 -25.74 17.98 -11.05
N LEU A 15 -25.51 19.28 -11.24
CA LEU A 15 -24.22 19.91 -10.99
C LEU A 15 -23.78 19.80 -9.54
N ILE A 16 -24.69 20.01 -8.57
CA ILE A 16 -24.37 19.86 -7.15
C ILE A 16 -23.99 18.41 -6.85
N PHE A 17 -24.75 17.43 -7.34
CA PHE A 17 -24.40 16.01 -7.17
C PHE A 17 -23.04 15.69 -7.78
N LEU A 18 -22.74 16.21 -8.97
CA LEU A 18 -21.46 16.01 -9.62
C LEU A 18 -20.32 16.66 -8.82
N PHE A 19 -20.54 17.86 -8.28
CA PHE A 19 -19.57 18.53 -7.42
C PHE A 19 -19.32 17.78 -6.10
N VAL A 20 -20.36 17.20 -5.51
CA VAL A 20 -20.26 16.37 -4.31
C VAL A 20 -19.46 15.11 -4.61
N ILE A 21 -19.72 14.42 -5.73
CA ILE A 21 -18.95 13.24 -6.15
C ILE A 21 -17.48 13.62 -6.38
N VAL A 22 -17.23 14.74 -7.06
CA VAL A 22 -15.86 15.24 -7.28
C VAL A 22 -15.19 15.53 -5.93
N MET A 23 -15.85 16.22 -5.00
CA MET A 23 -15.32 16.51 -3.66
C MET A 23 -14.98 15.24 -2.87
N ILE A 24 -15.85 14.23 -2.90
CA ILE A 24 -15.62 12.94 -2.22
C ILE A 24 -14.37 12.24 -2.73
N ILE A 25 -14.02 12.41 -4.01
CA ILE A 25 -12.79 11.85 -4.59
C ILE A 25 -11.61 12.79 -4.29
N PHE A 26 -11.76 14.08 -4.54
CA PHE A 26 -10.67 15.06 -4.52
C PHE A 26 -10.10 15.28 -3.12
N VAL A 27 -10.95 15.35 -2.09
CA VAL A 27 -10.55 15.61 -0.71
C VAL A 27 -9.61 14.51 -0.17
N PRO A 28 -9.95 13.21 -0.24
CA PRO A 28 -9.02 12.16 0.20
C PRO A 28 -7.77 12.09 -0.68
N THR A 29 -7.87 12.27 -2.00
CA THR A 29 -6.69 12.28 -2.88
C THR A 29 -5.74 13.43 -2.51
N TRP A 30 -6.27 14.63 -2.25
CA TRP A 30 -5.48 15.79 -1.85
C TRP A 30 -4.83 15.61 -0.47
N TYR A 31 -5.58 15.08 0.50
CA TYR A 31 -5.07 14.81 1.83
C TYR A 31 -3.89 13.82 1.78
N ILE A 32 -4.02 12.73 1.02
CA ILE A 32 -2.94 11.77 0.82
C ILE A 32 -1.75 12.42 0.09
N TYR A 33 -2.01 13.25 -0.93
CA TYR A 33 -0.96 13.94 -1.69
C TYR A 33 -0.10 14.88 -0.82
N GLN A 34 -0.74 15.69 0.05
CA GLN A 34 -0.02 16.57 0.99
C GLN A 34 0.76 15.78 2.04
N LYS A 35 0.13 14.79 2.68
CA LYS A 35 0.77 13.99 3.74
C LYS A 35 1.97 13.20 3.22
N SER A 36 1.92 12.79 1.97
CA SER A 36 2.94 11.94 1.38
C SER A 36 4.10 12.74 0.76
N GLY A 37 3.91 14.03 0.46
CA GLY A 37 4.94 14.90 -0.11
C GLY A 37 5.06 14.75 -1.64
N GLY A 38 3.94 14.56 -2.33
CA GLY A 38 3.85 14.47 -3.79
C GLY A 38 3.83 13.04 -4.34
N ILE A 39 4.05 12.88 -5.65
CA ILE A 39 3.95 11.59 -6.38
C ILE A 39 4.86 10.51 -5.78
N ASN A 40 6.07 10.87 -5.37
CA ASN A 40 7.00 9.93 -4.73
C ASN A 40 6.45 9.46 -3.39
N GLY A 41 5.88 10.37 -2.60
CA GLY A 41 5.17 10.07 -1.38
C GLY A 41 4.05 9.04 -1.55
N LEU A 42 3.21 9.24 -2.56
CA LEU A 42 2.08 8.36 -2.84
C LEU A 42 2.54 6.91 -3.06
N ARG A 43 3.68 6.73 -3.73
CA ARG A 43 4.29 5.40 -3.93
C ARG A 43 4.70 4.75 -2.61
N TYR A 44 5.37 5.50 -1.72
CA TYR A 44 5.74 4.98 -0.39
C TYR A 44 4.51 4.70 0.50
N TRP A 45 3.46 5.52 0.38
CA TRP A 45 2.20 5.29 1.09
C TRP A 45 1.49 4.03 0.59
N MET A 46 1.42 3.84 -0.73
CA MET A 46 0.88 2.62 -1.32
C MET A 46 1.72 1.40 -0.94
N ALA A 47 3.05 1.50 -0.93
CA ALA A 47 3.93 0.42 -0.51
C ALA A 47 3.61 -0.01 0.94
N GLY A 48 3.40 0.94 1.86
CA GLY A 48 2.93 0.64 3.22
C GLY A 48 1.63 -0.17 3.25
N ARG A 49 0.65 0.18 2.41
CA ARG A 49 -0.61 -0.57 2.33
C ARG A 49 -0.42 -1.96 1.74
N THR A 50 0.44 -2.13 0.74
CA THR A 50 0.76 -3.44 0.16
C THR A 50 1.46 -4.33 1.18
N ILE A 51 2.41 -3.77 1.96
CA ILE A 51 3.08 -4.46 3.06
C ILE A 51 2.03 -5.00 4.06
N ASP A 52 1.06 -4.19 4.48
CA ASP A 52 0.01 -4.62 5.42
C ASP A 52 -0.84 -5.78 4.89
N VAL A 53 -1.21 -5.73 3.60
CA VAL A 53 -2.01 -6.79 2.96
C VAL A 53 -1.23 -8.10 2.92
N VAL A 54 0.04 -8.05 2.51
CA VAL A 54 0.90 -9.23 2.42
C VAL A 54 1.23 -9.76 3.82
N GLU A 55 1.47 -8.89 4.81
CA GLU A 55 1.67 -9.31 6.21
C GLU A 55 0.47 -10.11 6.71
N ASN A 56 -0.74 -9.59 6.54
CA ASN A 56 -1.95 -10.27 7.00
C ASN A 56 -2.13 -11.61 6.28
N HIS A 57 -1.88 -11.65 4.96
CA HIS A 57 -1.93 -12.90 4.20
C HIS A 57 -0.87 -13.92 4.66
N PHE A 58 0.35 -13.45 4.94
CA PHE A 58 1.46 -14.26 5.43
C PHE A 58 1.19 -14.82 6.82
N LEU A 59 0.65 -14.00 7.73
CA LEU A 59 0.29 -14.42 9.09
C LEU A 59 -0.81 -15.48 9.10
N ASN A 60 -1.82 -15.34 8.23
CA ASN A 60 -2.92 -16.31 8.12
C ASN A 60 -2.47 -17.64 7.49
N ASN A 61 -1.46 -17.62 6.62
CA ASN A 61 -0.92 -18.79 5.94
C ASN A 61 0.46 -19.21 6.45
N ARG A 62 0.85 -18.78 7.65
CA ARG A 62 2.21 -19.01 8.15
C ARG A 62 2.50 -20.50 8.35
N PRO A 63 3.72 -20.97 8.11
CA PRO A 63 4.18 -22.26 8.63
C PRO A 63 4.24 -22.23 10.16
N ASP A 64 3.89 -23.33 10.83
CA ASP A 64 3.77 -23.36 12.29
C ASP A 64 5.10 -23.13 13.03
N SER A 65 6.22 -23.32 12.35
CA SER A 65 7.58 -23.11 12.87
C SER A 65 8.03 -21.65 12.94
N LEU A 66 7.33 -20.73 12.28
CA LEU A 66 7.65 -19.29 12.26
C LEU A 66 6.83 -18.56 13.32
N SER A 67 7.49 -17.88 14.25
CA SER A 67 6.79 -17.12 15.29
C SER A 67 6.08 -15.89 14.70
N VAL A 68 4.88 -15.59 15.22
CA VAL A 68 4.10 -14.42 14.81
C VAL A 68 4.89 -13.14 15.06
N ASP A 69 5.59 -13.08 16.19
CA ASP A 69 6.32 -11.88 16.62
C ASP A 69 7.48 -11.57 15.68
N GLN A 70 8.28 -12.57 15.28
CA GLN A 70 9.34 -12.37 14.29
C GLN A 70 8.82 -11.86 12.95
N ILE A 71 7.65 -12.35 12.53
CA ILE A 71 7.02 -11.89 11.29
C ILE A 71 6.64 -10.41 11.44
N ARG A 72 5.88 -10.07 12.49
CA ARG A 72 5.43 -8.69 12.75
C ARG A 72 6.58 -7.72 12.88
N ASP A 73 7.62 -8.07 13.62
CA ASP A 73 8.79 -7.22 13.82
C ASP A 73 9.49 -6.91 12.50
N GLN A 74 9.63 -7.93 11.64
CA GLN A 74 10.30 -7.75 10.36
C GLN A 74 9.46 -6.95 9.35
N PHE A 75 8.14 -7.16 9.32
CA PHE A 75 7.24 -6.33 8.53
C PHE A 75 7.19 -4.89 9.07
N ALA A 76 7.25 -4.70 10.40
CA ALA A 76 7.33 -3.38 11.02
C ALA A 76 8.62 -2.64 10.64
N LEU A 77 9.77 -3.32 10.62
CA LEU A 77 11.04 -2.74 10.16
C LEU A 77 10.95 -2.25 8.71
N VAL A 78 10.39 -3.05 7.81
CA VAL A 78 10.23 -2.64 6.39
C VAL A 78 9.21 -1.51 6.24
N ARG A 79 8.13 -1.52 7.03
CA ARG A 79 7.14 -0.43 7.06
C ARG A 79 7.78 0.87 7.52
N GLU A 80 8.59 0.83 8.57
CA GLU A 80 9.31 1.99 9.09
C GLU A 80 10.32 2.51 8.06
N ALA A 81 11.15 1.64 7.48
CA ALA A 81 12.10 2.01 6.43
C ALA A 81 11.39 2.59 5.19
N SER A 82 10.24 2.02 4.79
CA SER A 82 9.41 2.56 3.70
C SER A 82 8.87 3.95 4.05
N SER A 83 8.48 4.18 5.30
CA SER A 83 8.02 5.50 5.76
C SER A 83 9.13 6.56 5.74
N ARG A 84 10.38 6.15 5.99
CA ARG A 84 11.59 6.98 5.91
C ARG A 84 12.15 7.10 4.48
N ARG A 85 11.55 6.41 3.51
CA ARG A 85 11.99 6.32 2.11
C ARG A 85 13.35 5.61 1.92
N GLU A 86 13.74 4.80 2.90
CA GLU A 86 14.99 4.02 2.96
C GLU A 86 14.78 2.59 2.41
N VAL A 87 13.88 2.43 1.44
CA VAL A 87 13.58 1.13 0.82
C VAL A 87 13.67 1.26 -0.69
N ASP A 88 14.26 0.26 -1.32
CA ASP A 88 14.15 0.09 -2.77
C ASP A 88 12.73 -0.34 -3.11
N LEU A 89 11.88 0.63 -3.47
CA LEU A 89 10.48 0.42 -3.81
C LEU A 89 10.30 -0.59 -4.95
N ASN A 90 11.16 -0.57 -5.97
CA ASN A 90 11.01 -1.47 -7.11
C ASN A 90 11.24 -2.92 -6.66
N ARG A 91 12.29 -3.13 -5.86
CA ARG A 91 12.63 -4.46 -5.34
C ARG A 91 11.59 -4.95 -4.33
N LEU A 92 11.09 -4.05 -3.48
CA LEU A 92 10.00 -4.35 -2.55
C LEU A 92 8.74 -4.77 -3.31
N TYR A 93 8.30 -4.00 -4.29
CA TYR A 93 7.11 -4.35 -5.08
C TYR A 93 7.26 -5.67 -5.80
N GLN A 94 8.39 -5.91 -6.48
CA GLN A 94 8.65 -7.20 -7.15
C GLN A 94 8.59 -8.38 -6.19
N LEU A 95 9.11 -8.22 -4.97
CA LEU A 95 9.10 -9.26 -3.96
C LEU A 95 7.70 -9.53 -3.40
N LEU A 96 6.95 -8.48 -3.08
CA LEU A 96 5.57 -8.60 -2.58
C LEU A 96 4.64 -9.19 -3.64
N ASP A 97 4.77 -8.74 -4.89
CA ASP A 97 3.98 -9.22 -6.02
C ASP A 97 4.30 -10.68 -6.36
N SER A 98 5.58 -11.04 -6.43
CA SER A 98 6.00 -12.43 -6.62
C SER A 98 5.54 -13.36 -5.49
N TYR A 99 5.44 -12.87 -4.26
CA TYR A 99 4.90 -13.65 -3.16
C TYR A 99 3.39 -13.87 -3.32
N GLN A 100 2.66 -12.79 -3.63
CA GLN A 100 1.22 -12.85 -3.82
C GLN A 100 0.85 -13.77 -5.00
N GLU A 101 1.55 -13.68 -6.13
CA GLU A 101 1.32 -14.52 -7.31
C GLU A 101 1.49 -16.02 -6.98
N ARG A 102 2.52 -16.37 -6.21
CA ARG A 102 2.84 -17.77 -5.88
C ARG A 102 1.95 -18.33 -4.79
N PHE A 103 1.59 -17.51 -3.80
CA PHE A 103 0.99 -17.98 -2.55
C PHE A 103 -0.43 -17.47 -2.30
N GLN A 104 -1.05 -16.71 -3.20
CA GLN A 104 -2.45 -16.26 -3.01
C GLN A 104 -3.44 -17.40 -2.73
N ASN A 105 -3.19 -18.58 -3.30
CA ASN A 105 -4.06 -19.76 -3.18
C ASN A 105 -3.33 -20.95 -2.54
N SER A 106 -2.10 -20.76 -2.07
CA SER A 106 -1.26 -21.86 -1.59
C SER A 106 -0.46 -21.45 -0.36
N LYS A 107 -0.34 -22.37 0.60
CA LYS A 107 0.43 -22.14 1.81
C LYS A 107 1.93 -22.23 1.49
N PRO A 108 2.76 -21.21 1.81
CA PRO A 108 4.20 -21.30 1.61
C PRO A 108 4.82 -22.37 2.52
N SER A 109 5.84 -23.06 2.03
CA SER A 109 6.66 -23.95 2.86
C SER A 109 7.53 -23.15 3.83
N ILE A 110 8.09 -23.83 4.85
CA ILE A 110 9.00 -23.19 5.84
C ILE A 110 10.19 -22.53 5.15
N ASP A 111 10.80 -23.20 4.17
CA ASP A 111 11.94 -22.67 3.42
C ASP A 111 11.55 -21.46 2.58
N GLN A 112 10.39 -21.52 1.90
CA GLN A 112 9.88 -20.43 1.07
C GLN A 112 9.53 -19.20 1.92
N ALA A 113 8.88 -19.41 3.06
CA ALA A 113 8.53 -18.38 4.01
C ALA A 113 9.80 -17.72 4.60
N SER A 114 10.79 -18.53 4.99
CA SER A 114 12.05 -18.03 5.54
C SER A 114 12.87 -17.27 4.48
N GLN A 115 12.90 -17.75 3.24
CA GLN A 115 13.54 -17.05 2.12
C GLN A 115 12.83 -15.72 1.81
N PHE A 116 11.50 -15.71 1.80
CA PHE A 116 10.73 -14.49 1.60
C PHE A 116 11.07 -13.45 2.66
N MET A 117 11.05 -13.83 3.94
CA MET A 117 11.43 -12.94 5.03
C MET A 117 12.86 -12.41 4.85
N LYS A 118 13.83 -13.30 4.58
CA LYS A 118 15.22 -12.90 4.32
C LYS A 118 15.32 -11.87 3.19
N ASN A 119 14.64 -12.12 2.07
CA ASN A 119 14.66 -11.23 0.92
C ASN A 119 13.94 -9.90 1.20
N LEU A 120 12.85 -9.92 1.98
CA LEU A 120 12.14 -8.72 2.44
C LEU A 120 13.09 -7.80 3.22
N ARG A 121 13.94 -8.35 4.09
CA ARG A 121 14.96 -7.57 4.81
C ARG A 121 16.00 -6.94 3.88
N LEU A 122 16.35 -7.59 2.78
CA LEU A 122 17.31 -7.08 1.79
C LEU A 122 16.75 -5.92 0.94
N THR A 123 15.45 -5.63 1.03
CA THR A 123 14.84 -4.47 0.35
C THR A 123 15.04 -3.16 1.10
N VAL A 124 15.32 -3.24 2.41
CA VAL A 124 15.72 -2.09 3.22
C VAL A 124 17.12 -1.67 2.79
N LEU A 125 17.25 -0.43 2.35
CA LEU A 125 18.53 0.19 2.03
C LEU A 125 19.27 0.36 3.35
N SER A 126 20.11 -0.60 3.70
CA SER A 126 20.95 -0.47 4.88
C SER A 126 21.87 0.73 4.69
N ASP A 127 21.94 1.58 5.71
CA ASP A 127 22.87 2.71 5.90
C ASP A 127 24.36 2.27 5.97
N GLY A 128 24.78 1.37 5.08
CA GLY A 128 26.12 0.77 5.02
C GLY A 128 26.91 1.13 3.77
N LEU A 129 26.44 2.08 2.95
CA LEU A 129 27.10 2.49 1.71
C LEU A 129 27.17 4.02 1.52
N ILE A 130 27.22 4.77 2.62
CA ILE A 130 27.79 6.12 2.62
C ILE A 130 29.03 6.07 3.53
N ARG A 131 30.16 5.80 2.88
CA ARG A 131 31.50 6.05 3.42
C ARG A 131 31.96 7.41 2.91
#